data_AF-A0A7X6CQY2-F1
#
_entry.id   AF-A0A7X6CQY2-F1
#
_cell.length_a   1.000
_cell.length_b   1.000
_cell.length_c   1.000
_cell.angle_alpha   90.00
_cell.angle_beta   90.00
_cell.angle_gamma   90.00
#
_symmetry.space_group_name_H-M   'P 1'
#
loop_
_entity.id
_entity.type
_entity.pdbx_description
1 polymer ?
#
loop_
_entity_poly.entity_id
_entity_poly.type
_entity_poly.pdbx_seq_one_letter_code
_entity_poly.pdbx_strand_id
1 'polypeptide(L)'
;MRLVICPGFHDRYLTECFLAGLSEFWESSADDRPYLQMLDRALVFPAHQHPPYSAIDIFNFLCSQEQIVGAIPPRSPSSESLAFVSFSAGGVGAIGAAWMWQQFGGKVGAFFALDGWGVPLGGDFPAHRISHDRFTHLSSALLGSGGESFWADPPVAHLDLWKSPHRVTGWHISRTAEGVETAKPTTAAAFLVHLLKQYGVN
;
A
#
# COMPACT_ATOMS: atom_id res chain seq x y z
N MET A 1 0.39 11.83 -7.05
CA MET A 1 -0.15 11.23 -5.81
C MET A 1 1.04 10.84 -4.98
N ARG A 2 1.04 11.12 -3.68
CA ARG A 2 2.17 10.82 -2.81
C ARG A 2 2.02 9.43 -2.19
N LEU A 3 3.08 8.64 -2.22
CA LEU A 3 3.11 7.30 -1.65
C LEU A 3 3.41 7.35 -0.15
N VAL A 4 2.66 6.61 0.65
CA VAL A 4 2.87 6.38 2.07
C VAL A 4 3.11 4.89 2.29
N ILE A 5 4.22 4.53 2.92
CA ILE A 5 4.58 3.15 3.26
C ILE A 5 4.39 2.92 4.76
N CYS A 6 3.52 1.98 5.11
CA CYS A 6 3.22 1.60 6.50
C CYS A 6 3.65 0.14 6.74
N PRO A 7 4.93 -0.09 7.13
CA PRO A 7 5.45 -1.44 7.32
C PRO A 7 4.87 -2.12 8.57
N GLY A 8 5.11 -3.43 8.70
CA GLY A 8 4.74 -4.24 9.86
C GLY A 8 5.85 -4.32 10.92
N PHE A 9 5.76 -5.32 11.79
CA PHE A 9 6.81 -5.63 12.76
C PHE A 9 7.96 -6.39 12.11
N HIS A 10 8.97 -5.66 11.64
CA HIS A 10 10.21 -6.23 11.13
C HIS A 10 11.31 -5.17 11.04
N ASP A 11 12.53 -5.63 10.74
CA ASP A 11 13.67 -4.76 10.49
C ASP A 11 13.40 -3.80 9.32
N ARG A 12 13.91 -2.57 9.43
CA ARG A 12 13.82 -1.52 8.39
C ARG A 12 14.38 -2.01 7.05
N TYR A 13 15.43 -2.82 7.08
CA TYR A 13 16.06 -3.41 5.91
C TYR A 13 15.07 -4.13 5.00
N LEU A 14 14.03 -4.79 5.55
CA LEU A 14 13.03 -5.46 4.71
C LEU A 14 12.17 -4.47 3.91
N THR A 15 11.88 -3.28 4.44
CA THR A 15 11.21 -2.21 3.69
C THR A 15 12.13 -1.64 2.61
N GLU A 16 13.44 -1.57 2.86
CA GLU A 16 14.40 -1.15 1.85
C GLU A 16 14.47 -2.18 0.70
N CYS A 17 14.47 -3.48 1.02
CA CYS A 17 14.35 -4.54 0.02
C CYS A 17 13.02 -4.50 -0.74
N PHE A 18 11.91 -4.22 -0.05
CA PHE A 18 10.60 -4.05 -0.67
C PHE A 18 10.65 -2.96 -1.75
N LEU A 19 11.12 -1.77 -1.37
CA LEU A 19 11.26 -0.62 -2.26
C LEU A 19 12.19 -0.91 -3.45
N ALA A 20 13.33 -1.55 -3.20
CA ALA A 20 14.26 -1.99 -4.24
C ALA A 20 13.64 -3.04 -5.19
N GLY A 21 12.76 -3.91 -4.68
CA GLY A 21 12.02 -4.84 -5.52
C GLY A 21 10.95 -4.17 -6.39
N LEU A 22 10.40 -3.05 -5.96
CA LEU A 22 9.46 -2.28 -6.79
C LEU A 22 10.16 -1.48 -7.89
N SER A 23 11.42 -1.04 -7.71
CA SER A 23 12.19 -0.32 -8.76
C SER A 23 12.25 -1.07 -10.07
N GLU A 24 12.47 -2.38 -9.99
CA GLU A 24 12.71 -3.23 -11.16
C GLU A 24 11.55 -3.14 -12.17
N PHE A 25 10.34 -2.86 -11.69
CA PHE A 25 9.13 -2.73 -12.52
C PHE A 25 8.72 -1.26 -12.76
N TRP A 26 9.33 -0.31 -12.05
CA TRP A 26 9.07 1.10 -12.25
C TRP A 26 9.87 1.67 -13.42
N GLU A 27 11.13 1.22 -13.57
CA GLU A 27 12.12 1.69 -14.55
C GLU A 27 11.92 1.16 -15.98
N SER A 28 11.10 0.13 -16.19
CA SER A 28 10.88 -0.47 -17.52
C SER A 28 9.98 0.35 -18.46
N SER A 29 9.56 1.55 -18.05
CA SER A 29 8.85 2.53 -18.87
C SER A 29 9.83 3.64 -19.25
N ALA A 30 9.93 3.98 -20.55
CA ALA A 30 10.95 4.77 -21.26
C ALA A 30 11.35 6.18 -20.74
N ASP A 31 11.10 6.50 -19.47
CA ASP A 31 11.59 7.68 -18.75
C ASP A 31 12.50 7.19 -17.61
N ASP A 32 13.82 7.38 -17.73
CA ASP A 32 14.84 6.86 -16.80
C ASP A 32 14.95 7.62 -15.46
N ARG A 33 13.99 8.50 -15.13
CA ARG A 33 14.02 9.43 -13.96
C ARG A 33 12.86 9.43 -12.94
N PRO A 34 11.69 8.77 -13.13
CA PRO A 34 10.58 8.82 -12.18
C PRO A 34 10.83 8.09 -10.85
N TYR A 35 11.51 6.93 -10.86
CA TYR A 35 11.59 6.07 -9.66
C TYR A 35 12.37 6.69 -8.50
N LEU A 36 13.56 7.23 -8.74
CA LEU A 36 14.37 7.87 -7.68
C LEU A 36 13.63 9.07 -7.07
N GLN A 37 12.89 9.83 -7.88
CA GLN A 37 12.02 10.90 -7.39
C GLN A 37 10.83 10.37 -6.59
N MET A 38 10.22 9.25 -6.98
CA MET A 38 9.13 8.63 -6.23
C MET A 38 9.60 8.15 -4.85
N LEU A 39 10.75 7.46 -4.79
CA LEU A 39 11.34 7.03 -3.52
C LEU A 39 11.69 8.20 -2.61
N ASP A 40 12.32 9.24 -3.16
CA ASP A 40 12.69 10.44 -2.40
C ASP A 40 11.45 11.16 -1.84
N ARG A 41 10.29 11.00 -2.48
CA ARG A 41 9.03 11.59 -2.05
C ARG A 41 8.15 10.66 -1.22
N ALA A 42 8.44 9.36 -1.19
CA ALA A 42 7.68 8.37 -0.45
C ALA A 42 7.83 8.58 1.07
N LEU A 43 6.70 8.57 1.77
CA LEU A 43 6.66 8.71 3.22
C LEU A 43 6.70 7.33 3.88
N VAL A 44 7.88 6.93 4.36
CA VAL A 44 8.04 5.65 5.05
C VAL A 44 7.86 5.84 6.56
N PHE A 45 6.79 5.27 7.11
CA PHE A 45 6.52 5.32 8.54
C PHE A 45 7.62 4.57 9.33
N PRO A 46 8.26 5.19 10.34
CA PRO A 46 9.34 4.57 11.10
C PRO A 46 8.82 3.55 12.13
N ALA A 47 8.31 2.40 11.66
CA ALA A 47 7.76 1.33 12.52
C ALA A 47 8.78 0.67 13.48
N HIS A 48 10.08 0.97 13.32
CA HIS A 48 11.13 0.56 14.26
C HIS A 48 11.18 1.47 15.50
N GLN A 49 10.54 2.65 15.46
CA GLN A 49 10.48 3.61 16.56
C GLN A 49 9.06 3.72 17.16
N HIS A 50 8.04 3.35 16.39
CA HIS A 50 6.63 3.45 16.78
C HIS A 50 5.86 2.18 16.43
N PRO A 51 4.81 1.82 17.19
CA PRO A 51 4.00 0.65 16.88
C PRO A 51 3.34 0.76 15.50
N PRO A 52 3.55 -0.19 14.56
CA PRO A 52 2.99 -0.13 13.20
C PRO A 52 1.47 -0.13 13.15
N TYR A 53 0.80 -0.68 14.16
CA TYR A 53 -0.66 -0.69 14.25
C TYR A 53 -1.26 0.62 14.79
N SER A 54 -0.44 1.60 15.19
CA SER A 54 -0.91 2.84 15.81
C SER A 54 -1.34 3.86 14.76
N ALA A 55 -2.65 3.97 14.54
CA ALA A 55 -3.22 4.95 13.62
C ALA A 55 -2.86 6.40 13.99
N ILE A 56 -2.81 6.71 15.28
CA ILE A 56 -2.47 8.05 15.79
C ILE A 56 -1.00 8.38 15.48
N ASP A 57 -0.08 7.44 15.68
CA ASP A 57 1.35 7.69 15.39
C ASP A 57 1.58 7.87 13.89
N ILE A 58 0.92 7.08 13.04
CA ILE A 58 1.00 7.24 11.58
C ILE A 58 0.42 8.59 11.16
N PHE A 59 -0.74 8.99 11.70
CA PHE A 59 -1.34 10.28 11.41
C PHE A 59 -0.42 11.45 11.85
N ASN A 60 0.12 11.40 13.06
CA ASN A 60 1.05 12.41 13.57
C ASN A 60 2.32 12.50 12.71
N PHE A 61 2.85 11.36 12.26
CA PHE A 61 3.95 11.31 11.31
C PHE A 61 3.56 12.03 10.00
N LEU A 62 2.41 11.73 9.40
CA LEU A 62 1.95 12.41 8.19
C LEU A 62 1.85 13.93 8.38
N CYS A 63 1.25 14.37 9.50
CA CYS A 63 1.17 15.79 9.83
C CYS A 63 2.55 16.45 9.98
N SER A 64 3.53 15.75 10.56
CA SER A 64 4.88 16.28 10.72
C SER A 64 5.62 16.42 9.39
N GLN A 65 5.38 15.50 8.44
CA GLN A 65 5.98 15.54 7.10
C GLN A 65 5.43 16.69 6.24
N GLU A 66 4.17 17.07 6.45
CA GLU A 66 3.50 18.18 5.76
C GLU A 66 3.70 19.54 6.46
N GLN A 67 4.59 19.61 7.47
CA GLN A 67 4.82 20.82 8.29
C GLN A 67 3.52 21.41 8.89
N ILE A 68 2.58 20.55 9.30
CA ILE A 68 1.33 20.99 9.94
C ILE A 68 1.65 21.40 11.39
N VAL A 69 2.01 22.67 11.57
CA VAL A 69 2.26 23.26 12.90
C VAL A 69 0.91 23.64 13.54
N GLY A 70 0.54 22.91 14.59
CA GLY A 70 -0.54 23.30 15.51
C GLY A 70 -1.94 22.94 15.04
N ALA A 71 -2.35 21.67 15.22
CA ALA A 71 -3.72 21.12 15.35
C ALA A 71 -4.82 21.55 14.36
N ILE A 72 -4.55 22.41 13.40
CA ILE A 72 -5.47 22.87 12.38
C ILE A 72 -4.84 22.42 11.05
N PRO A 73 -5.39 21.39 10.39
CA PRO A 73 -4.96 21.01 9.06
C PRO A 73 -5.12 22.21 8.12
N PRO A 74 -4.31 22.30 7.07
CA PRO A 74 -4.34 23.44 6.19
C PRO A 74 -5.76 23.62 5.62
N ARG A 75 -6.29 24.85 5.72
CA ARG A 75 -7.57 25.27 5.09
C ARG A 75 -7.60 25.07 3.58
N SER A 76 -6.46 24.72 2.99
CA SER A 76 -6.36 24.13 1.67
C SER A 76 -5.48 22.88 1.83
N PRO A 77 -6.05 21.64 1.83
CA PRO A 77 -5.23 20.44 1.79
C PRO A 77 -4.23 20.60 0.64
N SER A 78 -2.98 20.17 0.83
CA SER A 78 -2.13 19.85 -0.32
C SER A 78 -3.03 19.10 -1.31
N SER A 79 -3.27 19.63 -2.52
CA SER A 79 -4.19 18.99 -3.46
C SER A 79 -3.71 17.59 -3.88
N GLU A 80 -2.51 17.21 -3.45
CA GLU A 80 -1.93 15.89 -3.59
C GLU A 80 -2.63 14.87 -2.69
N SER A 81 -3.31 13.92 -3.34
CA SER A 81 -3.87 12.73 -2.71
C SER A 81 -2.78 11.78 -2.23
N LEU A 82 -3.07 10.98 -1.20
CA LEU A 82 -2.16 9.94 -0.68
C LEU A 82 -2.56 8.54 -1.18
N ALA A 83 -1.56 7.72 -1.52
CA ALA A 83 -1.70 6.27 -1.71
C ALA A 83 -1.01 5.55 -0.55
N PHE A 84 -1.72 4.69 0.17
CA PHE A 84 -1.16 3.93 1.29
C PHE A 84 -0.78 2.53 0.83
N VAL A 85 0.45 2.10 1.09
CA VAL A 85 0.90 0.71 0.95
C VAL A 85 1.29 0.22 2.32
N SER A 86 0.56 -0.78 2.81
CA SER A 86 0.67 -1.25 4.18
C SER A 86 0.94 -2.74 4.26
N PHE A 87 1.64 -3.16 5.30
CA PHE A 87 1.98 -4.57 5.51
C PHE A 87 1.57 -5.07 6.87
N SER A 88 0.92 -6.25 6.92
CA SER A 88 0.66 -6.95 8.18
C SER A 88 -0.05 -6.04 9.21
N ALA A 89 0.47 -5.96 10.44
CA ALA A 89 -0.02 -5.04 11.49
C ALA A 89 0.00 -3.55 11.08
N GLY A 90 0.89 -3.15 10.16
CA GLY A 90 0.91 -1.82 9.56
C GLY A 90 -0.40 -1.47 8.83
N GLY A 91 -1.11 -2.48 8.31
CA GLY A 91 -2.42 -2.30 7.69
C GLY A 91 -3.48 -1.76 8.66
N VAL A 92 -3.45 -2.19 9.93
CA VAL A 92 -4.37 -1.71 10.98
C VAL A 92 -4.15 -0.24 11.28
N GLY A 93 -2.88 0.16 11.46
CA GLY A 93 -2.54 1.55 11.72
C GLY A 93 -2.83 2.43 10.49
N ALA A 94 -2.43 1.95 9.31
CA ALA A 94 -2.60 2.69 8.06
C ALA A 94 -4.06 2.96 7.73
N ILE A 95 -4.97 1.99 7.90
CA ILE A 95 -6.38 2.22 7.59
C ILE A 95 -6.97 3.25 8.55
N GLY A 96 -6.66 3.18 9.86
CA GLY A 96 -7.10 4.19 10.82
C GLY A 96 -6.54 5.59 10.49
N ALA A 97 -5.27 5.68 10.10
CA ALA A 97 -4.65 6.94 9.70
C ALA A 97 -5.25 7.50 8.41
N ALA A 98 -5.60 6.65 7.44
CA ALA A 98 -6.28 7.05 6.21
C ALA A 98 -7.66 7.67 6.49
N TRP A 99 -8.43 7.05 7.40
CA TRP A 99 -9.69 7.63 7.88
C TRP A 99 -9.47 8.99 8.55
N MET A 100 -8.53 9.08 9.49
CA MET A 100 -8.21 10.35 10.16
C MET A 100 -7.80 11.42 9.13
N TRP A 101 -6.96 11.07 8.16
CA TRP A 101 -6.53 11.97 7.10
C TRP A 101 -7.72 12.58 6.34
N GLN A 102 -8.72 11.78 5.97
CA GLN A 102 -9.93 12.28 5.31
C GLN A 102 -10.81 13.13 6.23
N GLN A 103 -10.97 12.75 7.50
CA GLN A 103 -11.74 13.54 8.47
C GLN A 103 -11.15 14.94 8.67
N PHE A 104 -9.84 15.08 8.50
CA PHE A 104 -9.12 16.36 8.57
C PHE A 104 -9.00 17.07 7.19
N GLY A 105 -9.76 16.63 6.19
CA GLY A 105 -9.87 17.28 4.87
C GLY A 105 -8.82 16.85 3.84
N GLY A 106 -7.95 15.89 4.19
CA GLY A 106 -7.03 15.27 3.24
C GLY A 106 -7.74 14.32 2.27
N LYS A 107 -7.07 13.94 1.18
CA LYS A 107 -7.60 12.98 0.19
C LYS A 107 -6.79 11.68 0.21
N VAL A 108 -7.49 10.55 0.29
CA VAL A 108 -6.94 9.21 0.08
C VAL A 108 -7.35 8.76 -1.32
N GLY A 109 -6.37 8.36 -2.12
CA GLY A 109 -6.57 8.01 -3.52
C GLY A 109 -6.65 6.51 -3.76
N ALA A 110 -5.87 5.75 -3.00
CA ALA A 110 -5.89 4.30 -2.99
C ALA A 110 -5.27 3.74 -1.70
N PHE A 111 -5.69 2.54 -1.33
CA PHE A 111 -5.16 1.81 -0.18
C PHE A 111 -4.77 0.39 -0.59
N PHE A 112 -3.56 -0.03 -0.27
CA PHE A 112 -3.02 -1.35 -0.57
C PHE A 112 -2.69 -2.06 0.74
N ALA A 113 -3.33 -3.19 0.98
CA ALA A 113 -3.09 -4.04 2.13
C ALA A 113 -2.36 -5.31 1.69
N LEU A 114 -1.05 -5.34 1.97
CA LEU A 114 -0.22 -6.51 1.80
C LEU A 114 -0.31 -7.33 3.07
N ASP A 115 -0.95 -8.47 2.97
CA ASP A 115 -1.04 -9.49 4.01
C ASP A 115 -1.55 -9.00 5.37
N GLY A 116 -2.42 -8.00 5.34
CA GLY A 116 -3.17 -7.53 6.51
C GLY A 116 -4.30 -8.51 6.84
N TRP A 117 -3.96 -9.65 7.44
CA TRP A 117 -4.97 -10.61 7.90
C TRP A 117 -5.86 -9.95 8.96
N GLY A 118 -7.18 -10.04 8.79
CA GLY A 118 -8.12 -9.45 9.74
C GLY A 118 -8.29 -7.93 9.63
N VAL A 119 -7.61 -7.25 8.69
CA VAL A 119 -7.75 -5.81 8.47
C VAL A 119 -8.99 -5.53 7.61
N PRO A 120 -10.03 -4.86 8.14
CA PRO A 120 -11.18 -4.45 7.34
C PRO A 120 -10.75 -3.35 6.37
N LEU A 121 -10.96 -3.57 5.08
CA LEU A 121 -10.67 -2.58 4.04
C LEU A 121 -11.89 -1.69 3.80
N GLY A 122 -12.34 -1.02 4.85
CA GLY A 122 -13.45 -0.07 4.81
C GLY A 122 -12.96 1.35 4.55
N GLY A 123 -13.64 2.07 3.66
CA GLY A 123 -13.34 3.45 3.28
C GLY A 123 -14.21 3.89 2.10
N ASP A 124 -14.25 5.18 1.79
CA ASP A 124 -14.83 5.73 0.56
C ASP A 124 -13.79 5.89 -0.56
N PHE A 125 -12.65 5.20 -0.42
CA PHE A 125 -11.55 5.17 -1.37
C PHE A 125 -11.31 3.74 -1.90
N PRO A 126 -10.72 3.59 -3.10
CA PRO A 126 -10.33 2.29 -3.62
C PRO A 126 -9.35 1.57 -2.70
N ALA A 127 -9.63 0.29 -2.41
CA ALA A 127 -8.76 -0.56 -1.61
C ALA A 127 -8.43 -1.85 -2.35
N HIS A 128 -7.21 -2.33 -2.21
CA HIS A 128 -6.67 -3.49 -2.91
C HIS A 128 -5.95 -4.42 -1.95
N ARG A 129 -6.20 -5.72 -2.10
CA ARG A 129 -5.60 -6.76 -1.24
C ARG A 129 -4.54 -7.53 -2.00
N ILE A 130 -3.41 -7.76 -1.34
CA ILE A 130 -2.29 -8.55 -1.85
C ILE A 130 -1.95 -9.57 -0.78
N SER A 131 -2.00 -10.86 -1.08
CA SER A 131 -1.89 -11.93 -0.09
C SER A 131 -0.76 -12.89 -0.42
N HIS A 132 -0.09 -13.43 0.60
CA HIS A 132 1.03 -14.38 0.42
C HIS A 132 0.59 -15.78 -0.01
N ASP A 133 -0.72 -16.04 -0.01
CA ASP A 133 -1.34 -17.29 -0.45
C ASP A 133 -2.84 -17.09 -0.73
N ARG A 134 -3.45 -18.09 -1.37
CA ARG A 134 -4.88 -18.09 -1.74
C ARG A 134 -5.85 -18.24 -0.56
N PHE A 135 -5.50 -19.00 0.47
CA PHE A 135 -6.34 -19.20 1.66
C PHE A 135 -6.48 -17.91 2.48
N THR A 136 -5.36 -17.22 2.75
CA THR A 136 -5.35 -15.91 3.42
C THR A 136 -6.14 -14.90 2.61
N HIS A 137 -6.03 -14.94 1.27
CA HIS A 137 -6.80 -14.08 0.39
C HIS A 137 -8.31 -14.27 0.55
N LEU A 138 -8.79 -15.50 0.41
CA LEU A 138 -10.23 -15.82 0.47
C LEU A 138 -10.82 -15.59 1.85
N SER A 139 -10.11 -15.97 2.91
CA SER A 139 -10.58 -15.76 4.28
C SER A 139 -10.66 -14.28 4.65
N SER A 140 -9.78 -13.44 4.09
CA SER A 140 -9.78 -12.00 4.30
C SER A 140 -10.78 -11.24 3.41
N ALA A 141 -11.24 -11.83 2.30
CA ALA A 141 -12.21 -11.20 1.40
C ALA A 141 -13.57 -10.91 2.08
N LEU A 142 -13.91 -11.66 3.13
CA LEU A 142 -15.09 -11.41 3.97
C LEU A 142 -15.03 -10.05 4.69
N LEU A 143 -13.84 -9.49 4.85
CA LEU A 143 -13.60 -8.18 5.46
C LEU A 143 -13.40 -7.08 4.39
N GLY A 144 -13.92 -7.33 3.19
CA GLY A 144 -13.75 -6.52 2.00
C GLY A 144 -12.73 -7.15 1.06
N SER A 145 -13.18 -7.52 -0.15
CA SER A 145 -12.30 -7.96 -1.24
C SER A 145 -11.51 -6.79 -1.84
N GLY A 146 -12.07 -5.58 -1.78
CA GLY A 146 -11.54 -4.44 -2.51
C GLY A 146 -11.84 -4.52 -4.01
N GLY A 147 -11.09 -3.73 -4.80
CA GLY A 147 -11.07 -3.79 -6.27
C GLY A 147 -10.17 -4.92 -6.79
N GLU A 148 -9.34 -4.61 -7.79
CA GLU A 148 -8.32 -5.54 -8.28
C GLU A 148 -7.41 -6.05 -7.14
N SER A 149 -7.01 -7.30 -7.19
CA SER A 149 -6.29 -7.93 -6.08
C SER A 149 -5.29 -8.98 -6.52
N PHE A 150 -4.44 -9.45 -5.60
CA PHE A 150 -3.40 -10.43 -5.86
C PHE A 150 -3.32 -11.49 -4.76
N TRP A 151 -3.05 -12.74 -5.15
CA TRP A 151 -2.52 -13.75 -4.23
C TRP A 151 -1.34 -14.49 -4.85
N ALA A 152 -0.38 -14.85 -4.01
CA ALA A 152 0.77 -15.64 -4.45
C ALA A 152 0.37 -17.09 -4.73
N ASP A 153 0.98 -17.64 -5.78
CA ASP A 153 0.90 -19.04 -6.16
C ASP A 153 2.20 -19.41 -6.89
N PRO A 154 3.06 -20.29 -6.32
CA PRO A 154 2.88 -20.99 -5.04
C PRO A 154 2.86 -20.04 -3.82
N PRO A 155 2.28 -20.47 -2.68
CA PRO A 155 2.36 -19.72 -1.42
C PRO A 155 3.80 -19.41 -1.01
N VAL A 156 4.03 -18.21 -0.45
CA VAL A 156 5.35 -17.78 0.06
C VAL A 156 5.27 -17.47 1.55
N ALA A 157 6.39 -17.35 2.27
CA ALA A 157 6.32 -16.91 3.66
C ALA A 157 5.77 -15.47 3.76
N HIS A 158 5.04 -15.17 4.83
CA HIS A 158 4.50 -13.83 5.14
C HIS A 158 5.48 -12.69 4.83
N LEU A 159 6.71 -12.80 5.34
CA LEU A 159 7.75 -11.78 5.16
C LEU A 159 8.36 -11.77 3.75
N ASP A 160 8.31 -12.87 2.99
CA ASP A 160 8.87 -12.92 1.64
C ASP A 160 8.06 -12.06 0.66
N LEU A 161 6.74 -11.96 0.87
CA LEU A 161 5.88 -11.04 0.11
C LEU A 161 6.35 -9.59 0.25
N TRP A 162 6.77 -9.17 1.45
CA TRP A 162 7.28 -7.82 1.68
C TRP A 162 8.76 -7.69 1.29
N LYS A 163 9.61 -8.64 1.68
CA LYS A 163 11.05 -8.57 1.45
C LYS A 163 11.41 -8.64 -0.04
N SER A 164 10.67 -9.41 -0.84
CA SER A 164 11.05 -9.69 -2.23
C SER A 164 9.83 -9.78 -3.16
N PRO A 165 9.00 -8.72 -3.25
CA PRO A 165 7.75 -8.74 -4.01
C PRO A 165 7.96 -9.02 -5.51
N HIS A 166 9.15 -8.71 -6.05
CA HIS A 166 9.56 -8.99 -7.43
C HIS A 166 9.71 -10.48 -7.73
N ARG A 167 9.96 -11.32 -6.72
CA ARG A 167 10.13 -12.77 -6.85
C ARG A 167 8.85 -13.55 -6.56
N VAL A 168 7.84 -12.91 -5.98
CA VAL A 168 6.59 -13.55 -5.60
C VAL A 168 5.67 -13.59 -6.81
N THR A 169 5.56 -14.75 -7.44
CA THR A 169 4.62 -15.01 -8.54
C THR A 169 3.23 -15.31 -7.99
N GLY A 170 2.22 -15.06 -8.81
CA GLY A 170 0.85 -15.37 -8.48
C GLY A 170 -0.13 -14.84 -9.50
N TRP A 171 -1.33 -14.55 -9.03
CA TRP A 171 -2.46 -14.22 -9.88
C TRP A 171 -2.96 -12.81 -9.56
N HIS A 172 -2.98 -11.95 -10.58
CA HIS A 172 -3.78 -10.74 -10.56
C HIS A 172 -5.23 -11.11 -10.88
N ILE A 173 -6.12 -10.70 -9.99
CA ILE A 173 -7.54 -10.96 -10.02
C ILE A 173 -8.29 -9.66 -10.25
N SER A 174 -9.08 -9.64 -11.31
CA SER A 174 -9.90 -8.50 -11.68
C SER A 174 -11.30 -8.98 -12.05
N ARG A 175 -12.24 -8.04 -12.13
CA ARG A 175 -13.62 -8.31 -12.52
C ARG A 175 -13.98 -7.50 -13.76
N THR A 176 -14.54 -8.15 -14.77
CA THR A 176 -15.01 -7.45 -15.98
C THR A 176 -16.25 -6.60 -15.68
N ALA A 177 -16.65 -5.76 -16.64
CA ALA A 177 -17.86 -4.94 -16.52
C ALA A 177 -19.13 -5.81 -16.35
N GLU A 178 -19.11 -7.03 -16.88
CA GLU A 178 -20.18 -8.03 -16.78
C GLU A 178 -20.13 -8.82 -15.47
N GLY A 179 -19.19 -8.50 -14.57
CA GLY A 179 -19.06 -9.16 -13.28
C GLY A 179 -18.26 -10.46 -13.29
N VAL A 180 -17.63 -10.83 -14.42
CA VAL A 180 -16.85 -12.07 -14.54
C VAL A 180 -15.48 -11.88 -13.92
N GLU A 181 -15.08 -12.78 -13.02
CA GLU A 181 -13.74 -12.78 -12.44
C GLU A 181 -12.73 -13.34 -13.44
N THR A 182 -11.60 -12.64 -13.61
CA THR A 182 -10.49 -13.08 -14.47
C THR A 182 -9.20 -13.11 -13.67
N ALA A 183 -8.33 -14.06 -14.01
CA ALA A 183 -7.02 -14.21 -13.39
C ALA A 183 -5.92 -14.13 -14.45
N LYS A 184 -4.91 -13.30 -14.21
CA LYS A 184 -3.72 -13.16 -15.07
C LYS A 184 -2.45 -13.42 -14.26
N PRO A 185 -1.51 -14.24 -14.75
CA PRO A 185 -0.25 -14.47 -14.05
C PRO A 185 0.60 -13.19 -14.01
N THR A 186 1.21 -12.91 -12.85
CA THR A 186 2.08 -11.75 -12.63
C THR A 186 2.96 -11.95 -11.39
N THR A 187 3.79 -10.97 -11.06
CA THR A 187 4.44 -10.87 -9.74
C THR A 187 3.73 -9.85 -8.84
N ALA A 188 3.91 -9.97 -7.52
CA ALA A 188 3.34 -9.02 -6.57
C ALA A 188 3.83 -7.58 -6.83
N ALA A 189 5.13 -7.42 -7.14
CA ALA A 189 5.69 -6.12 -7.51
C ALA A 189 5.06 -5.57 -8.80
N ALA A 190 5.01 -6.37 -9.88
CA ALA A 190 4.43 -5.93 -11.14
C ALA A 190 2.96 -5.51 -11.00
N PHE A 191 2.18 -6.27 -10.23
CA PHE A 191 0.80 -5.94 -9.90
C PHE A 191 0.69 -4.61 -9.14
N LEU A 192 1.46 -4.47 -8.05
CA LEU A 192 1.39 -3.27 -7.21
C LEU A 192 1.82 -2.02 -7.97
N VAL A 193 2.93 -2.10 -8.72
CA VAL A 193 3.42 -0.98 -9.54
C VAL A 193 2.41 -0.59 -10.62
N HIS A 194 1.78 -1.56 -11.27
CA HIS A 194 0.72 -1.30 -12.25
C HIS A 194 -0.41 -0.45 -11.66
N LEU A 195 -0.95 -0.85 -10.50
CA LEU A 195 -2.02 -0.11 -9.84
C LEU A 195 -1.55 1.25 -9.32
N LEU A 196 -0.36 1.34 -8.71
CA LEU A 196 0.17 2.62 -8.24
C LEU A 196 0.29 3.64 -9.38
N LYS A 197 0.80 3.22 -10.55
CA LYS A 197 0.85 4.06 -11.76
C LYS A 197 -0.55 4.44 -12.24
N GLN A 198 -1.50 3.51 -12.23
CA GLN A 198 -2.90 3.78 -12.60
C GLN A 198 -3.56 4.86 -11.71
N TYR A 199 -3.21 4.90 -10.42
CA TYR A 199 -3.67 5.95 -9.50
C TYR A 199 -2.86 7.25 -9.58
N GLY A 200 -1.86 7.35 -10.47
CA GLY A 200 -1.03 8.54 -10.64
C GLY A 200 -0.03 8.76 -9.50
N VAL A 201 0.45 7.68 -8.89
CA VAL A 201 1.71 7.69 -8.15
C VAL A 201 2.82 7.69 -9.20
N ASN A 202 3.61 8.76 -9.24
CA ASN A 202 4.66 9.00 -10.23
C ASN A 202 6.03 9.06 -9.54
#